data_AF-A0A1F9QRC2-F1
#
_entry.id   AF-A0A1F9QRC2-F1
#
_cell.length_a   1.000
_cell.length_b   1.000
_cell.length_c   1.000
_cell.angle_alpha   90.00
_cell.angle_beta   90.00
_cell.angle_gamma   90.00
#
_symmetry.space_group_name_H-M   'P 1'
#
loop_
_entity.id
_entity.type
_entity.pdbx_description
1 polymer ?
#
loop_
_entity_poly.entity_id
_entity_poly.type
_entity_poly.pdbx_seq_one_letter_code
_entity_poly.pdbx_strand_id
1 'polypeptide(L)' 'MGTLNNIKRRGSINALTGPVARGDDVIVSRHLSDIDQKLPQFSDLYRLLGRYTLDIAAKRGEISADAQEKLAALFKF' A
#
# COMPACT_ATOMS: atom_id res chain seq x y z
N MET A 1 -23.96 5.58 -20.16
CA MET A 1 -23.97 6.03 -18.75
C MET A 1 -23.71 4.83 -17.85
N GLY A 2 -22.53 4.53 -17.32
CA GLY A 2 -21.24 5.21 -17.34
C GLY A 2 -20.21 4.20 -16.85
N THR A 3 -19.08 4.12 -17.56
CA THR A 3 -17.91 3.28 -17.26
C THR A 3 -17.43 3.44 -15.80
N LEU A 4 -17.66 4.62 -15.22
CA LEU A 4 -17.40 4.95 -13.82
C LEU A 4 -18.16 4.06 -12.81
N ASN A 5 -19.41 3.66 -13.12
CA ASN A 5 -20.21 2.83 -12.21
C ASN A 5 -19.82 1.35 -12.23
N ASN A 6 -19.11 0.88 -13.26
CA ASN A 6 -18.56 -0.48 -13.28
C ASN A 6 -17.22 -0.57 -12.54
N ILE A 7 -16.38 0.47 -12.62
CA ILE A 7 -15.13 0.58 -11.84
C ILE A 7 -15.44 0.59 -10.32
N LYS A 8 -16.54 1.23 -9.92
CA LYS A 8 -17.01 1.25 -8.53
C LYS A 8 -17.52 -0.11 -8.02
N ARG A 9 -17.97 -1.00 -8.92
CA ARG A 9 -18.72 -2.23 -8.57
C ARG A 9 -17.91 -3.52 -8.69
N ARG A 10 -16.86 -3.56 -9.53
CA ARG A 10 -15.84 -4.63 -9.57
C ARG A 10 -14.52 -4.24 -8.89
N GLY A 11 -14.64 -3.24 -8.00
CA GLY A 11 -13.72 -2.83 -6.94
C GLY A 11 -12.24 -3.06 -7.20
N SER A 12 -11.51 -1.98 -7.51
CA SER A 12 -10.05 -1.85 -7.29
C SER A 12 -9.62 -2.37 -5.90
N ILE A 13 -10.58 -2.42 -4.97
CA ILE A 13 -10.52 -3.12 -3.71
C ILE A 13 -10.05 -4.60 -3.91
N ASN A 14 -10.79 -5.46 -4.60
CA ASN A 14 -10.39 -6.87 -4.76
C ASN A 14 -9.14 -7.09 -5.64
N ALA A 15 -8.72 -6.09 -6.43
CA ALA A 15 -7.49 -6.14 -7.23
C ALA A 15 -6.23 -5.80 -6.41
N LEU A 16 -6.39 -5.26 -5.20
CA LEU A 16 -5.30 -4.87 -4.34
C LEU A 16 -4.75 -6.10 -3.61
N THR A 17 -3.90 -6.86 -4.30
CA THR A 17 -3.23 -8.06 -3.78
C THR A 17 -1.77 -7.84 -3.42
N GLY A 18 -1.27 -6.60 -3.52
CA GLY A 18 0.14 -6.26 -3.25
C GLY A 18 0.56 -6.44 -1.79
N PRO A 19 1.87 -6.40 -1.49
CA PRO A 19 2.41 -6.70 -0.16
C PRO A 19 1.84 -5.81 0.95
N VAL A 20 1.52 -4.55 0.67
CA VAL A 20 0.87 -3.64 1.64
C VAL A 20 -0.52 -4.14 2.06
N ALA A 21 -1.30 -4.66 1.11
CA ALA A 21 -2.66 -5.15 1.40
C ALA A 21 -2.67 -6.47 2.18
N ARG A 22 -1.59 -7.25 2.10
CA ARG A 22 -1.40 -8.47 2.88
C ARG A 22 -0.73 -8.24 4.23
N GLY A 23 -0.18 -7.05 4.47
CA GLY A 23 0.56 -6.76 5.70
C GLY A 23 2.03 -7.19 5.66
N ASP A 24 2.60 -7.45 4.48
CA ASP A 24 3.97 -7.95 4.31
C ASP A 24 5.02 -6.83 4.50
N ASP A 25 5.22 -6.39 5.73
CA ASP A 25 6.16 -5.32 6.12
C ASP A 25 7.60 -5.60 5.68
N VAL A 26 8.06 -6.85 5.75
CA VAL A 26 9.41 -7.25 5.33
C VAL A 26 9.63 -7.01 3.83
N ILE A 27 8.64 -7.32 2.99
CA ILE A 27 8.72 -7.12 1.54
C ILE A 27 8.71 -5.61 1.23
N VAL A 28 7.82 -4.86 1.87
CA VAL A 28 7.70 -3.41 1.68
C VAL A 28 8.98 -2.69 2.09
N SER A 29 9.59 -3.08 3.22
CA SER A 29 10.87 -2.55 3.69
C SER A 29 11.99 -2.78 2.67
N ARG A 30 12.06 -3.98 2.08
CA ARG A 30 13.02 -4.28 1.01
C ARG A 30 12.81 -3.42 -0.23
N HIS A 31 11.57 -3.25 -0.69
CA HIS A 31 11.26 -2.38 -1.82
C HIS A 31 11.69 -0.94 -1.55
N LEU A 32 11.40 -0.41 -0.37
CA LEU A 32 11.83 0.94 0.03
C LEU A 32 13.34 1.07 0.01
N SER A 33 14.06 0.12 0.60
CA SER A 33 15.53 0.11 0.58
C SER A 33 16.09 0.11 -0.86
N ASP A 34 15.52 -0.72 -1.74
CA ASP A 34 15.92 -0.77 -3.16
C ASP A 34 15.60 0.55 -3.89
N ILE A 35 14.45 1.16 -3.63
CA ILE A 35 14.04 2.44 -4.23
C ILE A 35 14.91 3.58 -3.71
N ASP A 36 15.13 3.67 -2.40
CA ASP A 36 15.95 4.71 -1.76
C ASP A 36 17.39 4.68 -2.30
N GLN A 37 17.92 3.49 -2.60
CA GLN A 37 19.26 3.33 -3.14
C GLN A 37 19.35 3.57 -4.65
N LYS A 38 18.40 3.05 -5.44
CA LYS A 38 18.53 2.97 -6.90
C LYS A 38 17.74 4.05 -7.63
N LEU A 39 16.64 4.50 -7.04
CA LEU A 39 15.65 5.40 -7.64
C LEU A 39 15.08 6.38 -6.60
N PRO A 40 15.92 7.16 -5.88
CA PRO A 40 15.49 7.98 -4.74
C PRO A 40 14.39 8.98 -5.10
N GLN A 41 14.33 9.44 -6.36
CA GLN A 41 13.27 10.32 -6.85
C GLN A 41 11.84 9.72 -6.77
N PHE A 42 11.72 8.41 -6.60
CA PHE A 42 10.43 7.72 -6.45
C PHE A 42 10.13 7.30 -5.00
N SER A 43 11.03 7.56 -4.04
CA SER A 43 10.82 7.14 -2.64
C SER A 43 9.54 7.73 -2.06
N ASP A 44 9.41 9.06 -2.14
CA ASP A 44 8.24 9.77 -1.60
C ASP A 44 6.93 9.32 -2.27
N LEU A 45 6.98 9.07 -3.59
CA LEU A 45 5.83 8.57 -4.33
C LEU A 45 5.44 7.16 -3.85
N TYR A 46 6.41 6.27 -3.66
CA TYR A 46 6.14 4.92 -3.16
C TYR A 46 5.57 4.96 -1.74
N ARG A 47 6.13 5.77 -0.85
CA ARG A 47 5.64 5.98 0.53
C ARG A 47 4.21 6.52 0.54
N LEU A 48 3.92 7.51 -0.30
CA LEU A 48 2.59 8.09 -0.44
C LEU A 48 1.56 7.05 -0.89
N LEU A 49 1.86 6.30 -1.96
CA LEU A 49 0.98 5.25 -2.47
C LEU A 49 0.81 4.10 -1.47
N GLY A 50 1.88 3.72 -0.77
CA GLY A 50 1.87 2.74 0.30
C GLY A 50 0.95 3.15 1.44
N ARG A 51 1.02 4.41 1.89
CA ARG A 51 0.12 4.95 2.93
C ARG A 51 -1.35 4.90 2.52
N TYR A 52 -1.69 5.34 1.31
CA TYR A 52 -3.07 5.22 0.80
C TYR A 52 -3.55 3.77 0.74
N THR A 53 -2.65 2.86 0.36
CA THR A 53 -2.94 1.43 0.28
C THR A 53 -3.18 0.83 1.66
N LEU A 54 -2.39 1.24 2.66
CA LEU A 54 -2.54 0.83 4.05
C LEU A 54 -3.88 1.26 4.63
N ASP A 55 -4.33 2.48 4.36
CA ASP A 55 -5.64 2.98 4.80
C ASP A 55 -6.79 2.14 4.22
N ILE A 56 -6.65 1.68 2.97
CA ILE A 56 -7.63 0.79 2.33
C ILE A 56 -7.60 -0.59 3.00
N ALA A 57 -6.41 -1.15 3.24
CA ALA A 57 -6.25 -2.47 3.86
C ALA A 57 -6.79 -2.50 5.30
N ALA A 58 -6.52 -1.44 6.07
CA ALA A 58 -7.03 -1.27 7.43
C ALA A 58 -8.57 -1.25 7.48
N LYS A 59 -9.21 -0.56 6.53
CA LYS A 59 -10.68 -0.52 6.44
C LYS A 59 -11.34 -1.86 6.12
N ARG A 60 -10.60 -2.81 5.55
CA ARG A 60 -11.10 -4.16 5.30
C ARG A 60 -10.94 -5.11 6.47
N GLY A 61 -10.11 -4.76 7.45
CA GLY A 61 -9.75 -5.66 8.54
C GLY A 61 -8.92 -6.86 8.10
N GLU A 62 -8.25 -6.78 6.95
CA GLU A 62 -7.47 -7.89 6.35
C GLU A 62 -6.02 -7.99 6.89
N ILE A 63 -5.59 -7.06 7.74
CA ILE A 63 -4.22 -6.99 8.28
C ILE A 63 -4.23 -6.74 9.80
N SER A 64 -3.23 -7.30 10.51
CA SER A 64 -3.09 -7.16 11.96
C SER A 64 -2.70 -5.74 12.36
N ALA A 65 -2.97 -5.37 13.61
CA ALA A 65 -2.57 -4.07 14.16
C ALA A 65 -1.03 -3.89 14.16
N ASP A 66 -0.28 -4.96 14.44
CA ASP A 66 1.18 -4.97 14.37
C ASP A 66 1.69 -4.69 12.94
N ALA A 67 1.12 -5.35 11.93
CA ALA A 67 1.46 -5.10 10.54
C ALA A 67 1.12 -3.67 10.11
N GLN A 68 -0.03 -3.14 10.57
CA GLN A 68 -0.41 -1.75 10.31
C GLN A 68 0.60 -0.76 10.88
N GLU A 69 1.02 -0.94 12.13
CA GLU A 69 1.97 -0.05 12.78
C GLU A 69 3.34 -0.06 12.09
N LYS A 70 3.85 -1.25 11.76
CA LYS A 70 5.12 -1.41 11.04
C LYS A 70 5.08 -0.77 9.65
N LEU A 71 4.02 -1.02 8.87
CA LEU A 71 3.85 -0.41 7.56
C LEU A 71 3.69 1.12 7.66
N ALA A 72 2.94 1.62 8.65
CA ALA A 72 2.80 3.06 8.87
C ALA A 72 4.14 3.73 9.20
N ALA A 73 5.02 3.06 9.95
CA ALA A 73 6.36 3.54 10.24
C ALA A 73 7.23 3.63 8.97
N LEU A 74 7.06 2.70 8.02
CA LEU A 74 7.79 2.68 6.75
C LEU A 74 7.36 3.78 5.77
N PHE A 75 6.16 4.34 5.90
CA PHE A 75 5.64 5.36 4.98
C PHE A 75 5.78 6.81 5.49
N LYS A 76 6.61 7.03 6.51
CA LYS A 76 6.96 8.37 7.00
C LYS A 76 7.94 9.06 6.04
N PHE A 77 7.90 10.39 6.01
CA PHE A 77 8.82 11.28 5.28
C PHE A 77 9.94 11.73 6.21
#